data_AF-A0A1Y2GP88-F1
#
_entry.id   AF-A0A1Y2GP88-F1
#
_cell.length_a   1.000
_cell.length_b   1.000
_cell.length_c   1.000
_cell.angle_alpha   90.00
_cell.angle_beta   90.00
_cell.angle_gamma   90.00
#
_symmetry.space_group_name_H-M   'P 1'
#
loop_
_entity.id
_entity.type
_entity.pdbx_description
1 polymer ?
#
loop_
_entity_poly.entity_id
_entity_poly.type
_entity_poly.pdbx_seq_one_letter_code
_entity_poly.pdbx_strand_id
1 'polypeptide(L)'
;MNSMHQVTVLLIAILAIISVAIAEPLLPNGYYRIFKGIQHVPSQNRYFTAYPNARAGSVRTEPKDEAKLQVWRLRNHSKGQVSLQIYDKNADKRKYLSEGRSGALPGASLGVTEKAQRWFITKIAGGPFTRYILTHPRKFRNQTLIVSESYPYGEDDDKINWVAFRYQGQSNHTQAWKFARVYPEDE
;
A
#
# COMPACT_ATOMS: atom_id res chain seq x y z
N MET A 1 -50.41 -0.74 11.49
CA MET A 1 -49.55 -0.67 10.27
C MET A 1 -48.09 -0.53 10.70
N ASN A 2 -47.37 -1.62 10.99
CA ASN A 2 -45.94 -1.57 11.38
C ASN A 2 -45.05 -2.67 10.78
N SER A 3 -45.60 -3.68 10.10
CA SER A 3 -44.78 -4.79 9.58
C SER A 3 -44.07 -4.51 8.25
N MET A 4 -44.53 -3.54 7.45
CA MET A 4 -44.00 -3.34 6.10
C MET A 4 -42.65 -2.59 6.09
N HIS A 5 -42.46 -1.61 6.98
CA HIS A 5 -41.18 -0.88 7.09
C HIS A 5 -40.03 -1.73 7.64
N GLN A 6 -40.30 -2.65 8.56
CA GLN A 6 -39.27 -3.51 9.16
C GLN A 6 -38.73 -4.54 8.14
N VAL A 7 -39.59 -5.04 7.24
CA VAL A 7 -39.21 -5.97 6.18
C VAL A 7 -38.37 -5.28 5.10
N THR A 8 -38.70 -4.04 4.72
CA THR A 8 -37.92 -3.29 3.72
C THR A 8 -36.52 -2.93 4.22
N VAL A 9 -36.37 -2.55 5.49
CA VAL A 9 -35.06 -2.22 6.08
C VAL A 9 -34.16 -3.45 6.20
N LEU A 10 -34.72 -4.61 6.54
CA LEU A 10 -33.98 -5.87 6.62
C LEU A 10 -33.43 -6.31 5.25
N LEU A 11 -34.20 -6.12 4.17
CA LEU A 11 -33.81 -6.50 2.81
C LEU A 11 -32.66 -5.61 2.27
N ILE A 12 -32.69 -4.31 2.56
CA ILE A 12 -31.63 -3.35 2.16
C ILE A 12 -30.33 -3.65 2.91
N ALA A 13 -30.40 -3.97 4.20
CA ALA A 13 -29.24 -4.34 5.00
C ALA A 13 -28.55 -5.61 4.46
N ILE A 14 -29.33 -6.61 4.04
CA ILE A 14 -28.82 -7.86 3.46
C ILE A 14 -28.17 -7.60 2.08
N LEU A 15 -28.78 -6.80 1.21
CA LEU A 15 -28.20 -6.42 -0.09
C LEU A 15 -26.91 -5.62 0.04
N ALA A 16 -26.81 -4.72 1.02
CA ALA A 16 -25.57 -3.99 1.31
C ALA A 16 -24.46 -4.93 1.82
N ILE A 17 -24.81 -5.91 2.68
CA ILE A 17 -23.86 -6.91 3.19
C ILE A 17 -23.37 -7.84 2.07
N ILE A 18 -24.25 -8.26 1.15
CA ILE A 18 -23.90 -9.11 0.00
C ILE A 18 -23.08 -8.34 -1.03
N SER A 19 -23.37 -7.05 -1.27
CA SER A 19 -22.63 -6.22 -2.23
C SER A 19 -21.19 -5.93 -1.79
N VAL A 20 -20.91 -5.87 -0.48
CA VAL A 20 -19.54 -5.73 0.05
C VAL A 20 -18.75 -7.05 -0.08
N ALA A 21 -19.44 -8.20 -0.18
CA ALA A 21 -18.79 -9.51 -0.28
C ALA A 21 -18.30 -9.87 -1.69
N ILE A 22 -18.77 -9.19 -2.74
CA ILE A 22 -18.47 -9.50 -4.16
C ILE A 22 -17.90 -8.26 -4.89
N ALA A 23 -17.33 -7.30 -4.17
CA ALA A 23 -16.54 -6.27 -4.83
C ALA A 23 -15.26 -6.91 -5.38
N GLU A 24 -15.05 -6.84 -6.69
CA GLU A 24 -13.79 -7.24 -7.30
C GLU A 24 -12.62 -6.50 -6.62
N PRO A 25 -11.48 -7.18 -6.42
CA PRO A 25 -10.35 -6.55 -5.77
C PRO A 25 -9.89 -5.34 -6.57
N LEU A 26 -9.68 -4.20 -5.89
CA LEU A 26 -9.22 -2.95 -6.51
C LEU A 26 -7.95 -3.09 -7.36
N LEU A 27 -7.10 -4.05 -6.98
CA LEU A 27 -5.92 -4.47 -7.71
C LEU A 27 -5.91 -6.00 -7.78
N PRO A 28 -5.90 -6.62 -8.97
CA PRO A 28 -5.86 -8.07 -9.07
C PRO A 28 -4.54 -8.64 -8.50
N ASN A 29 -4.55 -9.89 -8.06
CA ASN A 29 -3.33 -10.59 -7.67
C ASN A 29 -2.27 -10.50 -8.77
N GLY A 30 -1.00 -10.31 -8.40
CA GLY A 30 0.08 -10.20 -9.37
C GLY A 30 1.29 -9.46 -8.84
N TYR A 31 2.17 -9.08 -9.75
CA TYR A 31 3.42 -8.40 -9.44
C TYR A 31 3.32 -6.92 -9.77
N TYR A 32 3.80 -6.09 -8.86
CA TYR A 32 3.66 -4.64 -8.98
C TYR A 32 4.93 -3.92 -8.56
N ARG A 33 5.18 -2.80 -9.22
CA ARG A 33 6.03 -1.73 -8.72
C ARG A 33 5.16 -0.66 -8.09
N ILE A 34 5.46 -0.28 -6.85
CA ILE A 34 4.73 0.75 -6.09
C ILE A 34 5.57 2.03 -6.13
N PHE A 35 5.00 3.16 -6.52
CA PHE A 35 5.80 4.36 -6.78
C PHE A 35 5.06 5.68 -6.62
N LYS A 36 5.84 6.76 -6.49
CA LYS A 36 5.40 8.15 -6.72
C LYS A 36 6.00 8.67 -8.03
N GLY A 37 5.35 9.67 -8.61
CA GLY A 37 5.83 10.38 -9.81
C GLY A 37 4.77 10.60 -10.87
N ILE A 38 5.18 11.21 -11.99
CA ILE A 38 4.32 11.67 -13.07
C ILE A 38 4.56 10.82 -14.30
N GLN A 39 3.49 10.43 -15.00
CA GLN A 39 3.59 9.53 -16.16
C GLN A 39 4.47 10.11 -17.28
N HIS A 40 4.46 11.42 -17.44
CA HIS A 40 5.21 12.13 -18.49
C HIS A 40 6.70 12.29 -18.18
N VAL A 41 7.16 11.99 -16.96
CA VAL A 41 8.58 12.07 -16.58
C VAL A 41 9.01 10.81 -15.83
N PRO A 42 9.12 9.65 -16.52
CA PRO A 42 9.38 8.37 -15.88
C PRO A 42 10.72 8.29 -15.13
N SER A 43 11.71 9.07 -15.55
CA SER A 43 13.03 9.18 -14.89
C SER A 43 12.95 9.74 -13.46
N GLN A 44 11.90 10.53 -13.17
CA GLN A 44 11.64 11.09 -11.84
C GLN A 44 10.76 10.19 -10.98
N ASN A 45 10.27 9.06 -11.51
CA ASN A 45 9.53 8.11 -10.67
C ASN A 45 10.45 7.55 -9.57
N ARG A 46 9.89 7.38 -8.38
CA ARG A 46 10.58 6.79 -7.23
C ARG A 46 9.78 5.62 -6.69
N TYR A 47 10.43 4.47 -6.61
CA TYR A 47 9.84 3.15 -6.38
C TYR A 47 10.16 2.64 -4.99
N PHE A 48 9.20 1.95 -4.37
CA PHE A 48 9.41 1.22 -3.13
C PHE A 48 10.50 0.18 -3.32
N THR A 49 11.62 0.39 -2.66
CA THR A 49 12.83 -0.44 -2.70
C THR A 49 13.04 -1.06 -1.33
N ALA A 50 13.07 -2.39 -1.28
CA ALA A 50 13.21 -3.15 -0.04
C ALA A 50 14.67 -3.34 0.37
N TYR A 51 14.92 -3.17 1.67
CA TYR A 51 16.18 -3.43 2.36
C TYR A 51 15.92 -4.35 3.57
N PRO A 52 15.73 -5.67 3.34
CA PRO A 52 15.30 -6.61 4.37
C PRO A 52 16.28 -6.77 5.54
N ASN A 53 17.56 -6.46 5.33
CA ASN A 53 18.63 -6.60 6.33
C ASN A 53 19.00 -5.28 7.03
N ALA A 54 18.31 -4.17 6.73
CA ALA A 54 18.63 -2.87 7.31
C ALA A 54 18.17 -2.76 8.77
N ARG A 55 19.08 -2.30 9.66
CA ARG A 55 18.81 -2.10 11.09
C ARG A 55 17.79 -0.98 11.39
N ALA A 56 17.62 -0.01 10.49
CA ALA A 56 16.71 1.13 10.66
C ALA A 56 15.98 1.42 9.34
N GLY A 57 14.68 1.14 9.30
CA GLY A 57 13.84 1.26 8.10
C GLY A 57 14.22 0.24 7.01
N SER A 58 13.23 -0.36 6.37
CA SER A 58 13.47 -1.40 5.35
C SER A 58 12.90 -1.04 3.99
N VAL A 59 12.33 0.16 3.83
CA VAL A 59 11.76 0.59 2.54
C VAL A 59 12.11 2.04 2.24
N ARG A 60 12.69 2.26 1.06
CA ARG A 60 13.03 3.58 0.54
C ARG A 60 12.32 3.83 -0.79
N THR A 61 12.18 5.09 -1.18
CA THR A 61 11.78 5.50 -2.53
C THR A 61 13.05 5.78 -3.34
N GLU A 62 13.27 5.05 -4.44
CA GLU A 62 14.51 5.18 -5.24
C GLU A 62 14.21 5.13 -6.75
N PRO A 63 15.12 5.63 -7.61
CA PRO A 63 14.98 5.43 -9.06
C PRO A 63 14.81 3.96 -9.43
N LYS A 64 14.19 3.72 -10.58
CA LYS A 64 14.00 2.36 -11.10
C LYS A 64 15.36 1.68 -11.29
N ASP A 65 15.50 0.48 -10.74
CA ASP A 65 16.71 -0.33 -10.88
C ASP A 65 16.33 -1.81 -10.80
N GLU A 66 16.63 -2.57 -11.86
CA GLU A 66 16.32 -4.00 -11.98
C GLU A 66 17.22 -4.86 -11.08
N ALA A 67 18.35 -4.33 -10.59
CA ALA A 67 19.20 -5.02 -9.61
C ALA A 67 18.71 -4.84 -8.17
N LYS A 68 17.68 -4.01 -7.94
CA LYS A 68 17.13 -3.72 -6.62
C LYS A 68 15.79 -4.41 -6.40
N LEU A 69 15.50 -4.69 -5.13
CA LEU A 69 14.25 -5.31 -4.68
C LEU A 69 13.07 -4.33 -4.77
N GLN A 70 12.56 -4.09 -5.98
CA GLN A 70 11.52 -3.10 -6.27
C GLN A 70 10.18 -3.70 -6.72
N VAL A 71 10.14 -5.02 -6.92
CA VAL A 71 8.92 -5.73 -7.31
C VAL A 71 8.27 -6.37 -6.09
N TRP A 72 6.95 -6.19 -6.00
CA TRP A 72 6.14 -6.65 -4.89
C TRP A 72 5.05 -7.57 -5.43
N ARG A 73 4.97 -8.79 -4.90
CA ARG A 73 3.85 -9.68 -5.15
C ARG A 73 2.68 -9.28 -4.26
N LEU A 74 1.62 -8.79 -4.88
CA LEU A 74 0.34 -8.46 -4.24
C LEU A 74 -0.55 -9.71 -4.23
N ARG A 75 -1.06 -10.05 -3.06
CA ARG A 75 -2.11 -11.06 -2.88
C ARG A 75 -3.29 -10.45 -2.11
N ASN A 76 -4.47 -10.56 -2.68
CA ASN A 76 -5.74 -10.20 -2.06
C ASN A 76 -6.16 -11.26 -1.05
N HIS A 77 -6.84 -10.80 0.00
CA HIS A 77 -7.40 -11.59 1.09
C HIS A 77 -8.86 -11.20 1.29
N SER A 78 -9.55 -11.89 2.21
CA SER A 78 -10.91 -11.53 2.59
C SER A 78 -10.98 -10.09 3.13
N LYS A 79 -12.16 -9.46 2.99
CA LYS A 79 -12.45 -8.09 3.48
C LYS A 79 -11.62 -6.99 2.82
N GLY A 80 -11.24 -7.16 1.56
CA GLY A 80 -10.53 -6.12 0.78
C GLY A 80 -9.10 -5.83 1.26
N GLN A 81 -8.50 -6.77 1.97
CA GLN A 81 -7.13 -6.65 2.47
C GLN A 81 -6.12 -7.23 1.47
N VAL A 82 -4.88 -6.72 1.50
CA VAL A 82 -3.78 -7.25 0.68
C VAL A 82 -2.54 -7.52 1.51
N SER A 83 -1.72 -8.46 1.07
CA SER A 83 -0.32 -8.60 1.51
C SER A 83 0.62 -8.28 0.36
N LEU A 84 1.76 -7.68 0.67
CA LEU A 84 2.81 -7.32 -0.28
C LEU A 84 4.09 -8.05 0.09
N GLN A 85 4.48 -9.03 -0.70
CA GLN A 85 5.69 -9.85 -0.51
C GLN A 85 6.79 -9.32 -1.43
N ILE A 86 8.04 -9.26 -0.98
CA ILE A 86 9.14 -8.91 -1.90
C ILE A 86 9.29 -10.01 -2.96
N TYR A 87 9.51 -9.62 -4.20
CA TYR A 87 9.65 -10.54 -5.31
C TYR A 87 10.83 -10.13 -6.20
N ASP A 88 11.78 -11.04 -6.34
CA ASP A 88 12.92 -10.96 -7.24
C ASP A 88 13.60 -12.35 -7.27
N LYS A 89 14.51 -12.58 -8.22
CA LYS A 89 15.32 -13.81 -8.33
C LYS A 89 16.05 -14.12 -7.02
N ASN A 90 16.62 -13.08 -6.39
CA ASN A 90 17.41 -13.19 -5.16
C ASN A 90 16.66 -12.70 -3.90
N ALA A 91 15.36 -12.42 -4.01
CA ALA A 91 14.58 -11.95 -2.87
C ALA A 91 14.35 -13.09 -1.86
N ASP A 92 14.47 -12.80 -0.56
CA ASP A 92 13.91 -13.70 0.47
C ASP A 92 12.38 -13.64 0.40
N LYS A 93 11.79 -14.56 -0.36
CA LYS A 93 10.34 -14.66 -0.57
C LYS A 93 9.57 -14.92 0.74
N ARG A 94 10.21 -15.10 1.89
CA ARG A 94 9.52 -15.13 3.19
C ARG A 94 9.22 -13.74 3.73
N LYS A 95 9.79 -12.67 3.15
CA LYS A 95 9.64 -11.31 3.65
C LYS A 95 8.51 -10.53 2.97
N TYR A 96 7.85 -9.69 3.77
CA TYR A 96 6.68 -8.89 3.41
C TYR A 96 6.84 -7.45 3.87
N LEU A 97 6.19 -6.53 3.15
CA LEU A 97 5.97 -5.18 3.62
C LEU A 97 5.19 -5.23 4.93
N SER A 98 5.77 -4.70 6.00
CA SER A 98 5.21 -4.76 7.35
C SER A 98 5.53 -3.51 8.16
N GLU A 99 5.08 -3.49 9.42
CA GLU A 99 5.67 -2.61 10.43
C GLU A 99 7.17 -2.98 10.60
N GLY A 100 8.07 -1.99 10.70
CA GLY A 100 9.51 -2.25 10.95
C GLY A 100 9.78 -2.67 12.40
N ARG A 101 9.23 -1.91 13.35
CA ARG A 101 9.15 -2.27 14.76
C ARG A 101 7.68 -2.42 15.14
N SER A 102 7.36 -3.46 15.91
CA SER A 102 6.00 -3.71 16.37
C SER A 102 5.43 -2.50 17.11
N GLY A 103 4.24 -2.06 16.71
CA GLY A 103 3.47 -1.01 17.38
C GLY A 103 3.09 0.19 16.50
N ALA A 104 3.27 0.14 15.17
CA ALA A 104 2.95 1.17 14.17
C ALA A 104 2.73 2.58 14.74
N LEU A 105 3.78 3.41 14.72
CA LEU A 105 3.74 4.77 15.26
C LEU A 105 3.90 5.80 14.14
N PRO A 106 3.25 6.97 14.20
CA PRO A 106 3.54 8.07 13.30
C PRO A 106 5.05 8.38 13.26
N GLY A 107 5.59 8.58 12.06
CA GLY A 107 7.02 8.80 11.80
C GLY A 107 7.88 7.53 11.78
N ALA A 108 7.37 6.37 12.23
CA ALA A 108 8.15 5.14 12.18
C ALA A 108 8.25 4.60 10.74
N SER A 109 9.48 4.27 10.32
CA SER A 109 9.74 3.68 9.01
C SER A 109 9.09 2.31 8.85
N LEU A 110 8.68 1.99 7.62
CA LEU A 110 8.18 0.68 7.23
C LEU A 110 9.28 -0.38 7.29
N GLY A 111 8.83 -1.61 7.52
CA GLY A 111 9.65 -2.81 7.61
C GLY A 111 9.48 -3.74 6.42
N VAL A 112 10.43 -4.66 6.31
CA VAL A 112 10.37 -5.83 5.43
C VAL A 112 10.70 -7.04 6.28
N THR A 113 9.68 -7.73 6.79
CA THR A 113 9.82 -8.78 7.81
C THR A 113 9.12 -10.07 7.40
N GLU A 114 9.32 -11.16 8.13
CA GLU A 114 8.64 -12.44 7.86
C GLU A 114 7.15 -12.42 8.22
N LYS A 115 6.70 -11.38 8.93
CA LYS A 115 5.31 -11.24 9.31
C LYS A 115 4.52 -10.56 8.19
N ALA A 116 3.65 -11.34 7.54
CA ALA A 116 2.73 -10.82 6.55
C ALA A 116 1.75 -9.82 7.19
N GLN A 117 1.93 -8.53 6.88
CA GLN A 117 0.99 -7.49 7.26
C GLN A 117 -0.13 -7.42 6.22
N ARG A 118 -1.38 -7.36 6.72
CA ARG A 118 -2.56 -7.15 5.88
C ARG A 118 -2.88 -5.67 5.83
N TRP A 119 -2.81 -5.08 4.64
CA TRP A 119 -3.04 -3.67 4.36
C TRP A 119 -4.41 -3.48 3.76
N PHE A 120 -5.05 -2.35 4.04
CA PHE A 120 -6.20 -1.92 3.24
C PHE A 120 -5.72 -1.01 2.11
N ILE A 121 -6.32 -1.14 0.93
CA ILE A 121 -6.05 -0.28 -0.22
C ILE A 121 -7.29 0.55 -0.51
N THR A 122 -7.13 1.87 -0.60
CA THR A 122 -8.21 2.80 -0.97
C THR A 122 -7.80 3.59 -2.20
N LYS A 123 -8.64 3.58 -3.24
CA LYS A 123 -8.44 4.38 -4.45
C LYS A 123 -8.81 5.85 -4.18
N ILE A 124 -7.92 6.79 -4.52
CA ILE A 124 -8.17 8.23 -4.33
C ILE A 124 -8.68 8.90 -5.61
N ALA A 125 -8.22 8.45 -6.78
CA ALA A 125 -8.52 9.05 -8.07
C ALA A 125 -8.69 7.97 -9.15
N GLY A 126 -9.39 8.29 -10.24
CA GLY A 126 -9.56 7.44 -11.42
C GLY A 126 -8.70 7.89 -12.62
N GLY A 127 -8.58 7.02 -13.63
CA GLY A 127 -7.88 7.33 -14.89
C GLY A 127 -6.34 7.37 -14.75
N PRO A 128 -5.62 8.15 -15.57
CA PRO A 128 -4.14 8.22 -15.56
C PRO A 128 -3.54 8.76 -14.26
N PHE A 129 -4.38 9.38 -13.41
CA PHE A 129 -4.03 9.87 -12.09
C PHE A 129 -4.38 8.88 -10.97
N THR A 130 -4.76 7.65 -11.30
CA THR A 130 -5.14 6.64 -10.30
C THR A 130 -4.00 6.44 -9.31
N ARG A 131 -4.31 6.68 -8.04
CA ARG A 131 -3.42 6.52 -6.88
C ARG A 131 -4.19 5.85 -5.76
N TYR A 132 -3.44 5.20 -4.88
CA TYR A 132 -3.96 4.37 -3.82
C TYR A 132 -3.28 4.69 -2.48
N ILE A 133 -4.07 4.77 -1.42
CA ILE A 133 -3.56 4.84 -0.04
C ILE A 133 -3.38 3.41 0.45
N LEU A 134 -2.20 3.08 0.97
CA LEU A 134 -2.01 1.87 1.77
C LEU A 134 -2.26 2.24 3.24
N THR A 135 -3.30 1.66 3.81
CA THR A 135 -3.76 1.93 5.17
C THR A 135 -3.37 0.79 6.10
N HIS A 136 -2.80 1.15 7.24
CA HIS A 136 -2.48 0.23 8.32
C HIS A 136 -3.78 -0.33 8.94
N PRO A 137 -3.88 -1.64 9.24
CA PRO A 137 -5.15 -2.19 9.72
C PRO A 137 -5.48 -1.85 11.18
N ARG A 138 -4.50 -1.34 11.93
CA ARG A 138 -4.68 -0.87 13.30
C ARG A 138 -4.57 0.64 13.35
N LYS A 139 -5.47 1.26 14.11
CA LYS A 139 -5.40 2.69 14.45
C LYS A 139 -4.40 2.92 15.57
N PHE A 140 -3.76 4.08 15.58
CA PHE A 140 -2.94 4.56 16.70
C PHE A 140 -3.63 5.77 17.32
N ARG A 141 -3.91 5.72 18.63
CA ARG A 141 -4.69 6.77 19.34
C ARG A 141 -6.00 7.13 18.63
N ASN A 142 -6.75 6.10 18.20
CA ASN A 142 -7.99 6.20 17.42
C ASN A 142 -7.88 6.92 16.06
N GLN A 143 -6.67 7.20 15.57
CA GLN A 143 -6.41 7.80 14.27
C GLN A 143 -5.91 6.75 13.27
N THR A 144 -6.34 6.89 12.02
CA THR A 144 -5.91 6.02 10.92
C THR A 144 -4.45 6.32 10.55
N LEU A 145 -3.64 5.27 10.47
CA LEU A 145 -2.28 5.36 9.97
C LEU A 145 -2.20 4.87 8.53
N ILE A 146 -1.41 5.57 7.73
CA ILE A 146 -1.20 5.29 6.32
C ILE A 146 0.29 5.28 5.99
N VAL A 147 0.64 4.62 4.90
CA VAL A 147 1.99 4.60 4.34
C VAL A 147 2.25 5.90 3.59
N SER A 148 3.31 6.60 3.99
CA SER A 148 3.69 7.92 3.50
C SER A 148 5.20 8.05 3.40
N GLU A 149 5.69 9.06 2.70
CA GLU A 149 7.10 9.46 2.83
C GLU A 149 7.39 10.05 4.21
N SER A 150 8.64 9.88 4.67
CA SER A 150 9.13 10.46 5.93
C SER A 150 9.29 11.98 5.84
N TYR A 151 9.92 12.48 4.77
CA TYR A 151 10.12 13.93 4.55
C TYR A 151 8.96 14.57 3.76
N PRO A 152 8.70 15.88 3.95
CA PRO A 152 7.64 16.59 3.25
C PRO A 152 7.97 16.90 1.78
N TYR A 153 6.94 17.23 0.99
CA TYR A 153 7.08 17.73 -0.38
C TYR A 153 7.98 18.97 -0.42
N GLY A 154 8.83 19.07 -1.45
CA GLY A 154 9.71 20.22 -1.67
C GLY A 154 11.16 20.01 -1.23
N GLU A 155 11.45 18.99 -0.41
CA GLU A 155 12.82 18.51 -0.20
C GLU A 155 13.16 17.50 -1.30
N ASP A 156 13.46 18.00 -2.51
CA ASP A 156 13.85 17.26 -3.72
C ASP A 156 13.03 15.99 -3.97
N ASP A 157 11.97 16.08 -4.77
CA ASP A 157 11.19 14.91 -5.21
C ASP A 157 12.04 13.80 -5.85
N ASP A 158 13.26 14.16 -6.26
CA ASP A 158 14.26 13.28 -6.82
C ASP A 158 15.15 12.53 -5.80
N LYS A 159 15.11 12.86 -4.51
CA LYS A 159 15.97 12.25 -3.48
C LYS A 159 15.43 10.92 -2.94
N ILE A 160 16.37 10.11 -2.45
CA ILE A 160 16.06 8.88 -1.70
C ILE A 160 15.35 9.28 -0.41
N ASN A 161 14.14 8.75 -0.18
CA ASN A 161 13.36 9.01 1.02
C ASN A 161 12.96 7.69 1.68
N TRP A 162 12.77 7.71 3.01
CA TRP A 162 12.22 6.57 3.72
C TRP A 162 10.71 6.55 3.58
N VAL A 163 10.14 5.34 3.56
CA VAL A 163 8.70 5.15 3.68
C VAL A 163 8.37 4.92 5.14
N ALA A 164 7.40 5.66 5.69
CA ALA A 164 7.01 5.65 7.09
C ALA A 164 5.49 5.70 7.28
N PHE A 165 5.05 5.57 8.52
CA PHE A 165 3.66 5.78 8.90
C PHE A 165 3.37 7.25 9.17
N ARG A 166 2.21 7.74 8.71
CA ARG A 166 1.68 9.07 9.05
C ARG A 166 0.20 8.96 9.37
N TYR A 167 -0.34 9.96 10.07
CA TYR A 167 -1.78 10.07 10.21
C TYR A 167 -2.41 10.43 8.88
N GLN A 168 -3.53 9.79 8.55
CA GLN A 168 -4.30 10.14 7.36
C GLN A 168 -4.76 11.59 7.44
N GLY A 169 -4.54 12.37 6.38
CA GLY A 169 -4.96 13.78 6.30
C GLY A 169 -3.89 14.79 6.75
N GLN A 170 -2.72 14.35 7.21
CA GLN A 170 -1.58 15.27 7.37
C GLN A 170 -1.20 15.85 6.01
N SER A 171 -1.04 17.18 5.89
CA SER A 171 -0.63 17.80 4.63
C SER A 171 0.87 17.62 4.38
N ASN A 172 1.32 18.04 3.20
CA ASN A 172 2.74 18.14 2.83
C ASN A 172 3.51 16.82 2.68
N HIS A 173 2.87 15.66 2.56
CA HIS A 173 3.56 14.39 2.29
C HIS A 173 2.90 13.58 1.18
N THR A 174 3.68 12.76 0.47
CA THR A 174 3.14 11.72 -0.42
C THR A 174 2.44 10.65 0.39
N GLN A 175 1.13 10.57 0.26
CA GLN A 175 0.25 9.60 0.95
C GLN A 175 -0.43 8.62 0.01
N ALA A 176 -0.21 8.81 -1.29
CA ALA A 176 -0.94 8.15 -2.36
C ALA A 176 0.05 7.63 -3.39
N TRP A 177 -0.04 6.34 -3.69
CA TRP A 177 0.95 5.62 -4.48
C TRP A 177 0.33 5.07 -5.74
N LYS A 178 1.10 5.03 -6.82
CA LYS A 178 0.74 4.34 -8.05
C LYS A 178 1.20 2.89 -7.99
N PHE A 179 0.45 2.02 -8.65
CA PHE A 179 0.76 0.60 -8.79
C PHE A 179 0.89 0.28 -10.28
N ALA A 180 2.11 0.01 -10.73
CA ALA A 180 2.39 -0.45 -12.09
C ALA A 180 2.51 -1.97 -12.09
N ARG A 181 1.64 -2.66 -12.82
CA ARG A 181 1.72 -4.12 -12.96
C ARG A 181 2.96 -4.49 -13.76
N VAL A 182 3.64 -5.56 -13.34
CA VAL A 182 4.78 -6.15 -14.04
C VAL A 182 4.52 -7.62 -14.30
N TYR A 183 5.11 -8.14 -15.37
CA TYR A 183 5.01 -9.54 -15.79
C TYR A 183 6.43 -10.12 -15.80
N PRO A 184 6.87 -10.75 -14.70
CA PRO A 184 8.18 -11.41 -14.65
C PRO A 184 8.24 -12.50 -15.72
N GLU A 185 9.38 -12.61 -16.41
CA GLU A 185 9.55 -13.54 -17.54
C GLU A 185 9.60 -15.03 -17.11
N ASP A 186 9.69 -15.32 -15.81
CA ASP A 186 9.90 -16.66 -15.24
C ASP A 186 8.63 -17.32 -14.63
N GLU A 187 7.42 -17.07 -15.14
CA GLU A 187 6.21 -17.84 -14.77
C GLU A 187 5.53 -18.56 -15.94
#